data_AF-A0A920FKW3-F1
#
_entry.id   AF-A0A920FKW3-F1
#
_cell.length_a   1.000
_cell.length_b   1.000
_cell.length_c   1.000
_cell.angle_alpha   90.00
_cell.angle_beta   90.00
_cell.angle_gamma   90.00
#
_symmetry.space_group_name_H-M   'P 1'
#
loop_
_entity.id
_entity.type
_entity.pdbx_description
1 polymer ?
#
loop_
_entity_poly.entity_id
_entity_poly.type
_entity_poly.pdbx_seq_one_letter_code
_entity_poly.pdbx_strand_id
1 'polypeptide(L)'
;MYDWVRSNPNVTGTTGGTFSSTAGLSINTTSGLIDLDASTAGTYTVQYITSSNQCADTATFDLTVTVCADNDGDGIPDNIDDDDDNDGISDVDEGTGDSDGDGIQIT
;
A
#
# COMPACT_ATOMS: atom_id res chain seq x y z
N MET A 1 -3.20 -1.64 16.92
CA MET A 1 -3.81 -1.09 15.69
C MET A 1 -2.78 -0.17 15.06
N TYR A 2 -1.85 -0.79 14.33
CA TYR A 2 -0.75 -0.09 13.69
C TYR A 2 -1.17 0.26 12.25
N ASP A 3 -0.99 1.52 11.86
CA ASP A 3 -1.38 2.09 10.57
C ASP A 3 -0.19 2.01 9.61
N TRP A 4 -0.10 0.93 8.80
CA TRP A 4 1.10 0.63 7.99
C TRP A 4 0.96 0.90 6.48
N VAL A 5 -0.17 1.44 6.00
CA VAL A 5 -0.43 1.51 4.55
C VAL A 5 -0.92 2.86 4.02
N ARG A 6 -0.90 3.92 4.84
CA ARG A 6 -1.30 5.27 4.39
C ARG A 6 -0.08 6.16 4.21
N SER A 7 0.35 6.35 2.97
CA SER A 7 1.33 7.39 2.66
C SER A 7 0.64 8.75 2.58
N ASN A 8 0.95 9.65 3.52
CA ASN A 8 0.54 11.05 3.45
C ASN A 8 1.46 11.82 2.49
N PRO A 9 0.95 12.37 1.37
CA PRO A 9 1.77 13.21 0.52
C PRO A 9 2.04 14.55 1.19
N ASN A 10 3.25 15.08 0.97
CA ASN A 10 3.64 16.43 1.39
C ASN A 10 3.71 17.35 0.17
N VAL A 11 2.78 18.31 0.07
CA VAL A 11 2.79 19.33 -1.00
C VAL A 11 3.62 20.52 -0.52
N THR A 12 4.81 20.70 -1.10
CA THR A 12 5.72 21.83 -0.79
C THR A 12 5.56 23.02 -1.75
N GLY A 13 4.59 22.97 -2.66
CA GLY A 13 4.33 24.00 -3.68
C GLY A 13 2.95 24.66 -3.57
N THR A 14 2.44 25.13 -4.70
CA THR A 14 1.10 25.72 -4.82
C THR A 14 0.02 24.74 -4.34
N THR A 15 -0.78 25.16 -3.36
CA THR A 15 -1.86 24.34 -2.78
C THR A 15 -3.18 24.53 -3.54
N GLY A 16 -4.18 23.67 -3.27
CA GLY A 16 -5.51 23.75 -3.88
C GLY A 16 -5.67 23.02 -5.22
N GLY A 17 -4.62 22.32 -5.68
CA GLY A 17 -4.69 21.41 -6.82
C GLY A 17 -5.38 20.08 -6.53
N THR A 18 -5.48 19.26 -7.57
CA THR A 18 -6.13 17.94 -7.56
C THR A 18 -5.11 16.84 -7.84
N PHE A 19 -5.15 15.76 -7.06
CA PHE A 19 -4.40 14.53 -7.28
C PHE A 19 -5.16 13.57 -8.20
N SER A 20 -4.42 12.84 -9.02
CA SER A 20 -4.93 11.78 -9.89
C SER A 20 -3.86 10.73 -10.14
N SER A 21 -4.26 9.56 -10.63
CA SER A 21 -3.38 8.44 -10.95
C SER A 21 -3.88 7.69 -12.19
N THR A 22 -3.05 6.80 -12.72
CA THR A 22 -3.50 5.76 -13.63
C THR A 22 -4.47 4.80 -12.93
N ALA A 23 -5.37 4.16 -13.70
CA ALA A 23 -6.39 3.27 -13.15
C ALA A 23 -5.77 2.11 -12.34
N GLY A 24 -6.36 1.82 -11.18
CA GLY A 24 -5.93 0.75 -10.27
C GLY A 24 -5.37 1.25 -8.92
N LEU A 25 -4.94 2.51 -8.82
CA LEU A 25 -4.52 3.12 -7.55
C LEU A 25 -5.70 3.88 -6.91
N SER A 26 -6.02 3.53 -5.66
CA SER A 26 -6.98 4.26 -4.84
C SER A 26 -6.31 5.48 -4.20
N ILE A 27 -6.68 6.68 -4.68
CA ILE A 27 -6.14 7.95 -4.20
C ILE A 27 -7.26 8.96 -3.93
N ASN A 28 -7.19 9.64 -2.80
CA ASN A 28 -8.05 10.79 -2.52
C ASN A 28 -7.60 11.99 -3.36
N THR A 29 -8.46 12.48 -4.24
CA THR A 29 -8.10 13.55 -5.18
C THR A 29 -7.82 14.91 -4.53
N THR A 30 -8.25 15.11 -3.27
CA THR A 30 -8.10 16.38 -2.54
C THR A 30 -6.89 16.35 -1.61
N SER A 31 -6.74 15.28 -0.82
CA SER A 31 -5.64 15.14 0.14
C SER A 31 -4.42 14.40 -0.42
N GLY A 32 -4.59 13.68 -1.53
CA GLY A 32 -3.58 12.80 -2.12
C GLY A 32 -3.25 11.57 -1.27
N LEU A 33 -4.04 11.31 -0.21
CA LEU A 33 -3.93 10.08 0.58
C LEU A 33 -4.14 8.88 -0.34
N ILE A 34 -3.21 7.92 -0.28
CA ILE A 34 -3.29 6.66 -1.00
C ILE A 34 -3.73 5.57 -0.03
N ASP A 35 -4.65 4.73 -0.51
CA ASP A 35 -5.13 3.54 0.17
C ASP A 35 -4.53 2.33 -0.57
N LEU A 36 -3.49 1.73 -0.01
CA LEU A 36 -2.78 0.63 -0.67
C LEU A 36 -3.62 -0.65 -0.71
N ASP A 37 -4.46 -0.90 0.31
CA ASP A 37 -5.31 -2.09 0.40
C ASP A 37 -6.42 -2.07 -0.66
N ALA A 38 -6.92 -0.88 -0.97
CA ALA A 38 -7.87 -0.66 -2.05
C ALA A 38 -7.21 -0.51 -3.43
N SER A 39 -5.88 -0.61 -3.52
CA SER A 39 -5.11 -0.47 -4.76
C SER A 39 -4.67 -1.82 -5.30
N THR A 40 -4.66 -1.97 -6.63
CA THR A 40 -4.04 -3.14 -7.26
C THR A 40 -2.52 -3.02 -7.25
N ALA A 41 -1.79 -4.14 -7.22
CA ALA A 41 -0.35 -4.09 -7.45
C ALA A 41 -0.05 -3.63 -8.89
N GLY A 42 0.98 -2.80 -9.04
CA GLY A 42 1.37 -2.20 -10.31
C GLY A 42 2.16 -0.91 -10.13
N THR A 43 2.63 -0.38 -11.26
CA THR A 43 3.26 0.93 -11.31
C THR A 43 2.25 1.98 -11.75
N TYR A 44 2.19 3.08 -11.00
CA TYR A 44 1.27 4.18 -11.19
C TYR A 44 2.03 5.49 -11.36
N THR A 45 1.58 6.32 -12.30
CA THR A 45 2.02 7.71 -12.36
C THR A 45 1.00 8.56 -11.63
N VAL A 46 1.37 9.10 -10.49
CA VAL A 46 0.58 10.06 -9.72
C VAL A 46 0.83 11.45 -10.28
N GLN A 47 -0.24 12.20 -10.51
CA GLN A 47 -0.19 13.56 -11.03
C GLN A 47 -0.91 14.52 -10.09
N TYR A 48 -0.31 15.69 -9.88
CA TYR A 48 -0.92 16.81 -9.19
C TYR A 48 -1.04 18.01 -10.13
N ILE A 49 -2.23 18.60 -10.25
CA ILE A 49 -2.50 19.76 -11.10
C ILE A 49 -3.14 20.87 -10.27
N THR A 50 -2.57 22.08 -10.30
CA THR A 50 -3.05 23.24 -9.52
C THR A 50 -4.31 23.93 -10.07
N SER A 51 -4.58 23.81 -11.36
CA SER A 51 -5.80 24.35 -11.99
C SER A 51 -6.08 23.69 -13.35
N SER A 52 -7.27 23.87 -13.93
CA SER A 52 -7.63 23.30 -15.24
C SER A 52 -7.29 24.22 -16.43
N ASN A 53 -6.52 25.29 -16.23
CA ASN A 53 -6.17 26.24 -17.28
C ASN A 53 -4.77 25.94 -17.86
N GLN A 54 -4.41 26.66 -18.92
CA GLN A 54 -3.18 26.41 -19.69
C GLN A 54 -1.88 26.79 -18.95
N CYS A 55 -1.97 27.47 -17.80
CA CYS A 55 -0.84 27.88 -16.98
C CYS A 55 -0.80 27.11 -15.64
N ALA A 56 -1.44 25.95 -15.57
CA ALA A 56 -1.42 25.12 -14.37
C ALA A 56 -0.01 24.58 -14.11
N ASP A 57 0.47 24.74 -12.88
CA ASP A 57 1.61 23.98 -12.39
C ASP A 57 1.21 22.51 -12.29
N THR A 58 2.06 21.64 -12.80
CA THR A 58 1.89 20.18 -12.78
C THR A 58 3.10 19.52 -12.15
N ALA A 59 2.87 18.52 -11.30
CA ALA A 59 3.89 17.63 -10.78
C ALA A 59 3.51 16.17 -11.04
N THR A 60 4.51 15.33 -11.32
CA THR A 60 4.33 13.89 -11.52
C THR A 60 5.32 13.12 -10.66
N PHE A 61 4.87 11.97 -10.15
CA PHE A 61 5.67 11.05 -9.35
C PHE A 61 5.27 9.62 -9.72
N ASP A 62 6.26 8.75 -9.91
CA ASP A 62 6.02 7.34 -10.16
C ASP A 62 6.03 6.56 -8.85
N LEU A 63 4.98 5.78 -8.63
CA LEU A 63 4.75 4.93 -7.47
C LEU A 63 4.64 3.48 -7.92
N THR A 64 5.37 2.58 -7.27
CA THR A 64 5.18 1.13 -7.45
C THR A 64 4.51 0.56 -6.22
N VAL A 65 3.34 -0.05 -6.42
CA VAL A 65 2.64 -0.86 -5.42
C VAL A 65 2.95 -2.32 -5.72
N THR A 66 3.48 -3.03 -4.73
CA THR A 66 3.75 -4.46 -4.80
C THR A 66 2.80 -5.15 -3.83
N VAL A 67 2.29 -6.34 -4.17
CA VAL A 67 1.64 -7.21 -3.18
C VAL A 67 2.73 -7.78 -2.29
N CYS A 68 2.62 -7.53 -0.99
CA CYS A 68 3.24 -8.40 -0.01
C CYS A 68 2.26 -9.55 0.28
N ALA A 69 2.78 -10.72 0.65
CA ALA A 69 1.93 -11.75 1.23
C ALA A 69 1.44 -11.26 2.62
N ASP A 70 0.20 -11.60 2.93
CA ASP A 70 -0.58 -11.23 4.12
C ASP A 70 -1.56 -12.38 4.31
N ASN A 71 -1.07 -13.44 4.95
CA ASN A 71 -1.69 -14.77 4.90
C ASN A 71 -2.94 -14.90 5.79
N ASP A 72 -3.01 -14.16 6.89
CA ASP A 72 -4.18 -14.06 7.76
C ASP A 72 -5.12 -12.88 7.41
N GLY A 73 -4.64 -11.92 6.62
CA GLY A 73 -5.39 -10.75 6.18
C GLY A 73 -5.55 -9.68 7.26
N ASP A 74 -4.66 -9.60 8.25
CA ASP A 74 -4.74 -8.60 9.32
C ASP A 74 -4.15 -7.23 8.95
N GLY A 75 -3.48 -7.17 7.80
CA GLY A 75 -2.85 -5.97 7.25
C GLY A 75 -1.40 -5.77 7.66
N ILE A 76 -0.77 -6.76 8.30
CA ILE A 76 0.66 -6.87 8.49
C ILE A 76 1.23 -7.82 7.41
N PRO A 77 2.22 -7.38 6.61
CA PRO A 77 2.86 -8.29 5.66
C PRO A 77 3.59 -9.45 6.33
N ASP A 78 3.51 -10.68 5.80
CA ASP A 78 4.16 -11.90 6.35
C ASP A 78 5.65 -11.70 6.67
N ASN A 79 6.35 -10.88 5.88
CA ASN A 79 7.77 -10.62 6.10
C ASN A 79 8.08 -9.73 7.35
N ILE A 80 7.03 -9.31 8.06
CA ILE A 80 7.01 -8.40 9.21
C ILE A 80 6.07 -8.92 10.30
N ASP A 81 5.13 -9.80 9.95
CA ASP A 81 4.30 -10.49 10.91
C ASP A 81 5.15 -11.47 11.73
N ASP A 82 4.80 -11.61 13.00
CA ASP A 82 5.41 -12.59 13.91
C ASP A 82 4.53 -13.87 14.03
N ASP A 83 3.31 -13.85 13.47
CA ASP A 83 2.27 -14.90 13.50
C ASP A 83 1.43 -14.84 12.21
N ASP A 84 1.99 -15.38 11.11
CA ASP A 84 1.48 -15.24 9.73
C ASP A 84 0.03 -15.75 9.50
N ASP A 85 -0.52 -16.58 10.39
CA ASP A 85 -1.88 -17.12 10.27
C ASP A 85 -2.83 -16.76 11.45
N ASN A 86 -2.31 -16.00 12.43
CA ASN A 86 -3.00 -15.52 13.64
C ASN A 86 -3.71 -16.60 14.45
N ASP A 87 -3.17 -17.82 14.47
CA ASP A 87 -3.72 -18.93 15.25
C ASP A 87 -3.34 -18.86 16.74
N GLY A 88 -2.41 -17.96 17.09
CA GLY A 88 -1.94 -17.68 18.44
C GLY A 88 -0.61 -18.34 18.83
N ILE A 89 0.14 -18.93 17.88
CA ILE A 89 1.55 -19.30 18.04
C ILE A 89 2.43 -18.46 17.09
N SER A 90 3.57 -17.99 17.57
CA SER A 90 4.49 -17.19 16.72
C SER A 90 5.34 -18.09 15.84
N ASP A 91 5.71 -17.63 14.64
CA ASP A 91 6.54 -18.33 13.64
C ASP A 91 7.79 -19.00 14.22
N VAL A 92 8.40 -18.37 15.22
CA VAL A 92 9.62 -18.87 15.89
C VAL A 92 9.37 -20.13 16.73
N ASP A 93 8.12 -20.33 17.16
CA ASP A 93 7.65 -21.42 18.00
C ASP A 93 6.96 -22.54 17.19
N GLU A 94 6.61 -22.32 15.91
CA GLU A 94 5.89 -23.30 15.07
C GLU A 94 6.75 -24.49 14.59
N GLY A 95 8.07 -24.30 14.43
CA GLY A 95 9.01 -25.39 14.11
C GLY A 95 9.57 -25.36 12.69
N THR A 96 9.48 -26.47 11.92
CA THR A 96 9.85 -26.52 10.47
C THR A 96 8.82 -27.29 9.61
N GLY A 97 7.61 -27.49 10.14
CA GLY A 97 6.55 -28.33 9.58
C GLY A 97 5.64 -27.61 8.60
N ASP A 98 6.06 -27.49 7.35
CA ASP A 98 5.19 -27.17 6.22
C ASP A 98 4.59 -28.49 5.68
N SER A 99 3.36 -28.80 6.11
CA SER A 99 2.72 -30.10 5.85
C SER A 99 2.04 -30.22 4.48
N ASP A 100 1.77 -29.12 3.79
CA ASP A 100 1.09 -29.11 2.49
C ASP A 100 1.84 -28.36 1.37
N GLY A 101 2.98 -27.74 1.67
CA GLY A 101 4.01 -27.34 0.72
C GLY A 101 3.81 -25.97 0.08
N ASP A 102 3.12 -25.06 0.76
CA ASP A 102 2.83 -23.71 0.27
C ASP A 102 3.79 -22.63 0.80
N GLY A 103 4.72 -23.01 1.70
CA GLY A 103 5.77 -22.15 2.20
C GLY A 103 5.48 -21.49 3.56
N ILE A 104 4.37 -21.86 4.20
CA ILE A 104 3.96 -21.38 5.53
C ILE A 104 3.92 -22.59 6.47
N GLN A 105 4.26 -22.38 7.74
CA GLN A 105 4.12 -23.44 8.73
C GLN A 105 2.70 -23.43 9.29
N ILE A 106 2.16 -24.62 9.50
CA ILE A 106 0.81 -24.81 10.04
C ILE A 106 0.89 -25.92 11.07
N THR A 107 0.34 -25.68 12.27
CA THR A 107 0.04 -26.74 13.25
C THR A 107 -1.45 -27.07 13.34
#